data_AF-A0AAP5HHY5-F1
#
_entry.id   AF-A0AAP5HHY5-F1
#
_cell.length_a   1.000
_cell.length_b   1.000
_cell.length_c   1.000
_cell.angle_alpha   90.00
_cell.angle_beta   90.00
_cell.angle_gamma   90.00
#
_symmetry.space_group_name_H-M   'P 1'
#
loop_
_entity.id
_entity.type
_entity.pdbx_description
1 polymer ?
#
loop_
_entity_poly.entity_id
_entity_poly.type
_entity_poly.pdbx_seq_one_letter_code
_entity_poly.pdbx_strand_id
1 'polypeptide(L)'
;MRIRISHTIGYDYAEPARHITQILRLTPRDHDGQHVMSWRIEPNVDGRLRASQDAHGNIVHSFYADGPISSLAIRIDGLIETIDLAGAVRGGLERVPCEVYCRDTLLTEQDEALRSFAEEVTAGAGTPLSRMHALMNAVSDRIDCVEASGRTGVGAAAAFAAREAIAQDVAHVFMACARHLGLPARYVSGYVAQSDSLPHGNGAHAWAEVHLDDYGWIGFDCANALCPIDTHVRVAIGLDYADAAPVRGSRQGGEGENLNVLVSARETEGRGANQ
;
A
#
# COMPACT_ATOMS: atom_id res chain seq x y z
N MET A 1 -10.80 0.81 -15.95
CA MET A 1 -11.80 1.49 -15.10
C MET A 1 -11.43 2.95 -14.83
N ARG A 2 -12.37 3.82 -14.45
CA ARG A 2 -12.07 5.16 -13.87
C ARG A 2 -12.48 5.19 -12.41
N ILE A 3 -11.57 5.57 -11.53
CA ILE A 3 -11.76 5.53 -10.09
C ILE A 3 -11.59 6.92 -9.52
N ARG A 4 -12.58 7.37 -8.75
CA ARG A 4 -12.46 8.56 -7.89
C ARG A 4 -12.07 8.14 -6.49
N ILE A 5 -11.00 8.75 -5.99
CA ILE A 5 -10.49 8.56 -4.64
C ILE A 5 -10.77 9.83 -3.82
N SER A 6 -11.35 9.65 -2.65
CA SER A 6 -11.48 10.66 -1.61
C SER A 6 -10.88 10.07 -0.32
N HIS A 7 -9.79 10.66 0.16
CA HIS A 7 -9.13 10.22 1.39
C HIS A 7 -8.95 11.45 2.28
N THR A 8 -9.44 11.38 3.52
CA THR A 8 -9.26 12.42 4.53
C THR A 8 -8.59 11.83 5.75
N ILE A 9 -7.49 12.42 6.17
CA ILE A 9 -6.79 12.09 7.41
C ILE A 9 -6.94 13.29 8.34
N GLY A 10 -7.69 13.11 9.42
CA GLY A 10 -7.96 14.13 10.43
C GLY A 10 -7.24 13.81 11.74
N TYR A 11 -6.64 14.82 12.32
CA TYR A 11 -6.07 14.82 13.66
C TYR A 11 -6.76 15.90 14.48
N ASP A 12 -7.31 15.51 15.62
CA ASP A 12 -7.77 16.45 16.64
C ASP A 12 -6.83 16.37 17.84
N TYR A 13 -6.39 17.53 18.34
CA TYR A 13 -5.48 17.62 19.47
C TYR A 13 -6.19 18.24 20.67
N ALA A 14 -6.09 17.61 21.85
CA ALA A 14 -6.63 18.16 23.09
C ALA A 14 -5.87 19.44 23.50
N GLU A 15 -4.55 19.46 23.29
CA GLU A 15 -3.74 20.67 23.40
C GLU A 15 -3.16 21.07 22.03
N PRO A 16 -3.16 22.35 21.64
CA PRO A 16 -2.67 22.75 20.32
C PRO A 16 -1.22 22.34 20.06
N ALA A 17 -0.97 21.76 18.88
CA ALA A 17 0.38 21.56 18.38
C ALA A 17 1.03 22.91 18.04
N ARG A 18 2.30 23.05 18.38
CA ARG A 18 3.13 24.24 18.06
C ARG A 18 3.85 24.09 16.74
N HIS A 19 4.22 22.87 16.40
CA HIS A 19 4.90 22.55 15.15
C HIS A 19 4.48 21.15 14.71
N ILE A 20 4.14 21.00 13.44
CA ILE A 20 3.82 19.72 12.81
C ILE A 20 4.70 19.53 11.59
N THR A 21 5.34 18.37 11.50
CA THR A 21 6.02 17.88 10.29
C THR A 21 5.39 16.56 9.86
N GLN A 22 4.92 16.49 8.63
CA GLN A 22 4.37 15.27 8.03
C GLN A 22 5.07 14.95 6.71
N ILE A 23 5.25 13.67 6.46
CA ILE A 23 5.75 13.07 5.23
C ILE A 23 4.59 12.25 4.65
N LEU A 24 4.13 12.68 3.48
CA LEU A 24 2.92 12.17 2.85
C LEU A 24 3.28 11.39 1.58
N ARG A 25 2.99 10.10 1.57
CA ARG A 25 3.08 9.21 0.40
C ARG A 25 1.68 8.91 -0.11
N LEU A 26 1.03 10.00 -0.54
CA LEU A 26 -0.38 10.02 -0.90
C LEU A 26 -0.58 10.39 -2.36
N THR A 27 0.46 10.38 -3.20
CA THR A 27 0.35 10.74 -4.62
C THR A 27 0.79 9.57 -5.48
N PRO A 28 -0.14 8.98 -6.25
CA PRO A 28 0.18 7.91 -7.19
C PRO A 28 0.98 8.46 -8.37
N ARG A 29 1.63 7.55 -9.09
CA ARG A 29 2.35 7.86 -10.32
C ARG A 29 1.79 7.05 -11.47
N ASP A 30 1.86 7.63 -12.67
CA ASP A 30 1.59 6.95 -13.92
C ASP A 30 2.50 5.74 -14.15
N HIS A 31 1.91 4.69 -14.68
CA HIS A 31 2.58 3.54 -15.29
C HIS A 31 1.61 2.94 -16.32
N ASP A 32 1.99 1.88 -17.04
CA ASP A 32 1.17 1.38 -18.16
C ASP A 32 -0.24 0.90 -17.74
N GLY A 33 -0.43 0.59 -16.45
CA GLY A 33 -1.69 0.12 -15.88
C GLY A 33 -2.50 1.18 -15.13
N GLN A 34 -1.97 2.40 -14.95
CA GLN A 34 -2.73 3.50 -14.36
C GLN A 34 -2.27 4.88 -14.85
N HIS A 35 -3.23 5.78 -15.05
CA HIS A 35 -3.00 7.16 -15.44
C HIS A 35 -3.74 8.13 -14.51
N VAL A 36 -2.98 9.01 -13.87
CA VAL A 36 -3.48 10.00 -12.91
C VAL A 36 -4.02 11.22 -13.67
N MET A 37 -5.35 11.30 -13.81
CA MET A 37 -6.01 12.38 -14.53
C MET A 37 -6.01 13.69 -13.74
N SER A 38 -6.27 13.61 -12.43
CA SER A 38 -6.22 14.75 -11.53
C SER A 38 -5.94 14.29 -10.11
N TRP A 39 -5.09 15.02 -9.39
CA TRP A 39 -4.78 14.70 -7.99
C TRP A 39 -4.55 15.98 -7.21
N ARG A 40 -5.14 16.07 -6.01
CA ARG A 40 -4.96 17.20 -5.09
C ARG A 40 -4.73 16.69 -3.68
N ILE A 41 -3.83 17.38 -2.97
CA ILE A 41 -3.59 17.20 -1.54
C ILE A 41 -3.74 18.57 -0.90
N GLU A 42 -4.72 18.70 -0.03
CA GLU A 42 -5.16 19.97 0.57
C GLU A 42 -5.18 19.81 2.10
N PRO A 43 -4.09 20.22 2.79
CA PRO A 43 -4.13 20.47 4.23
C PRO A 43 -5.07 21.63 4.55
N ASN A 44 -5.84 21.54 5.63
CA ASN A 44 -6.76 22.59 6.08
C ASN A 44 -6.08 23.71 6.90
N VAL A 45 -4.80 23.57 7.22
CA VAL A 45 -4.00 24.57 7.95
C VAL A 45 -2.95 25.17 7.03
N ASP A 46 -2.65 26.45 7.26
CA ASP A 46 -1.58 27.15 6.55
C ASP A 46 -0.24 26.50 6.88
N GLY A 47 0.50 26.15 5.82
CA GLY A 47 1.77 25.46 5.95
C GLY A 47 2.52 25.40 4.64
N ARG A 48 3.73 24.85 4.69
CA ARG A 48 4.57 24.63 3.52
C ARG A 48 4.44 23.18 3.10
N LEU A 49 3.88 22.94 1.93
CA LEU A 49 3.83 21.63 1.30
C LEU A 49 4.87 21.57 0.17
N ARG A 50 5.87 20.68 0.30
CA ARG A 50 6.93 20.52 -0.69
C ARG A 50 6.92 19.11 -1.27
N ALA A 51 6.75 19.01 -2.58
CA ALA A 51 6.88 17.75 -3.30
C ALA A 51 8.36 17.38 -3.53
N SER A 52 8.68 16.10 -3.42
CA SER A 52 9.97 15.49 -3.71
C SER A 52 9.79 14.03 -4.13
N GLN A 53 10.89 13.32 -4.36
CA GLN A 53 10.88 11.88 -4.60
C GLN A 53 11.81 11.17 -3.63
N ASP A 54 11.38 10.03 -3.08
CA ASP A 54 12.25 9.19 -2.25
C ASP A 54 13.10 8.22 -3.10
N ALA A 55 13.89 7.38 -2.43
CA ALA A 55 14.81 6.45 -3.08
C ALA A 55 14.11 5.40 -3.95
N HIS A 56 12.90 4.99 -3.59
CA HIS A 56 12.06 4.07 -4.40
C HIS A 56 11.36 4.80 -5.54
N GLY A 57 11.51 6.12 -5.59
CA GLY A 57 10.88 6.98 -6.56
C GLY A 57 9.48 7.42 -6.13
N ASN A 58 8.94 7.09 -4.96
CA ASN A 58 7.60 7.53 -4.59
C ASN A 58 7.50 9.06 -4.62
N ILE A 59 6.33 9.60 -4.97
CA ILE A 59 6.08 11.04 -4.82
C ILE A 59 5.79 11.30 -3.34
N VAL A 60 6.63 12.12 -2.72
CA VAL A 60 6.56 12.42 -1.29
C VAL A 60 6.32 13.89 -1.09
N HIS A 61 5.30 14.25 -0.31
CA HIS A 61 5.09 15.63 0.11
C HIS A 61 5.51 15.81 1.57
N SER A 62 6.45 16.71 1.81
CA SER A 62 6.81 17.16 3.15
C SER A 62 5.94 18.36 3.51
N PHE A 63 5.10 18.21 4.51
CA PHE A 63 4.23 19.26 5.04
C PHE A 63 4.76 19.78 6.36
N TYR A 64 4.87 21.10 6.49
CA TYR A 64 5.31 21.79 7.69
C TYR A 64 4.29 22.86 8.05
N ALA A 65 3.82 22.86 9.29
CA ALA A 65 2.93 23.89 9.80
C ALA A 65 3.34 24.30 11.21
N ASP A 66 3.27 25.60 11.47
CA ASP A 66 3.53 26.21 12.76
C ASP A 66 2.22 26.72 13.37
N GLY A 67 2.06 26.50 14.67
CA GLY A 67 0.81 26.69 15.39
C GLY A 67 0.77 27.92 16.29
N PRO A 68 -0.33 28.04 17.08
CA PRO A 68 -1.13 26.94 17.62
C PRO A 68 -2.08 26.27 16.61
N ILE A 69 -2.06 24.93 16.54
CA ILE A 69 -2.91 24.10 15.68
C ILE A 69 -3.70 23.12 16.54
N SER A 70 -5.01 23.30 16.66
CA SER A 70 -5.89 22.41 17.43
C SER A 70 -6.39 21.21 16.62
N SER A 71 -6.43 21.32 15.29
CA SER A 71 -6.75 20.20 14.40
C SER A 71 -6.06 20.34 13.05
N LEU A 72 -5.76 19.21 12.44
CA LEU A 72 -5.17 19.09 11.11
C LEU A 72 -5.98 18.09 10.29
N ALA A 73 -6.48 18.49 9.13
CA ALA A 73 -7.08 17.61 8.16
C ALA A 73 -6.29 17.70 6.85
N ILE A 74 -5.85 16.55 6.34
CA ILE A 74 -5.24 16.41 5.02
C ILE A 74 -6.27 15.73 4.14
N ARG A 75 -6.79 16.46 3.16
CA ARG A 75 -7.77 15.96 2.22
C ARG A 75 -7.12 15.67 0.88
N ILE A 76 -7.46 14.52 0.32
CA ILE A 76 -6.99 14.04 -0.96
C ILE A 76 -8.20 13.78 -1.85
N ASP A 77 -8.21 14.40 -3.02
CA ASP A 77 -9.19 14.16 -4.07
C ASP A 77 -8.47 13.81 -5.36
N GLY A 78 -8.78 12.63 -5.89
CA GLY A 78 -8.11 12.05 -7.05
C GLY A 78 -9.06 11.45 -8.06
N LEU A 79 -8.70 11.53 -9.34
CA LEU A 79 -9.33 10.78 -10.44
C LEU A 79 -8.23 10.08 -11.22
N ILE A 80 -8.36 8.76 -11.36
CA ILE A 80 -7.37 7.89 -11.98
C ILE A 80 -8.08 6.95 -12.94
N GLU A 81 -7.47 6.70 -14.07
CA GLU A 81 -7.87 5.64 -15.00
C GLU A 81 -6.91 4.45 -14.82
N THR A 82 -7.46 3.25 -14.72
CA THR A 82 -6.73 2.00 -14.49
C THR A 82 -7.04 1.00 -15.59
N ILE A 83 -6.09 0.11 -15.88
CA ILE A 83 -6.23 -0.94 -16.89
C ILE A 83 -5.74 -2.24 -16.25
N ASP A 84 -6.51 -3.31 -16.42
CA ASP A 84 -6.11 -4.64 -15.98
C ASP A 84 -4.99 -5.17 -16.88
N LEU A 85 -3.81 -5.34 -16.30
CA LEU A 85 -2.64 -5.93 -16.93
C LEU A 85 -2.29 -7.30 -16.33
N ALA A 86 -3.27 -7.98 -15.73
CA ALA A 86 -3.11 -9.26 -15.03
C ALA A 86 -2.00 -9.19 -13.96
N GLY A 87 -1.99 -8.13 -13.16
CA GLY A 87 -0.99 -7.86 -12.12
C GLY A 87 0.37 -7.35 -12.62
N ALA A 88 0.63 -7.28 -13.92
CA ALA A 88 1.92 -6.83 -14.44
C ALA A 88 2.12 -5.31 -14.28
N VAL A 89 3.27 -4.91 -13.74
CA VAL A 89 3.66 -3.51 -13.55
C VAL A 89 4.76 -3.16 -14.54
N ARG A 90 4.44 -2.27 -15.50
CA ARG A 90 5.32 -1.83 -16.59
C ARG A 90 5.25 -0.32 -16.76
N GLY A 91 6.29 0.27 -17.35
CA GLY A 91 6.38 1.72 -17.56
C GLY A 91 6.56 2.55 -16.28
N GLY A 92 6.74 1.89 -15.13
CA GLY A 92 7.03 2.53 -13.85
C GLY A 92 8.49 3.00 -13.74
N LEU A 93 8.72 3.98 -12.86
CA LEU A 93 10.08 4.44 -12.55
C LEU A 93 10.75 3.47 -11.57
N GLU A 94 11.78 2.76 -12.06
CA GLU A 94 12.59 1.84 -11.26
C GLU A 94 13.96 2.48 -10.97
N ARG A 95 14.13 3.05 -9.76
CA ARG A 95 15.36 3.76 -9.38
C ARG A 95 16.42 2.87 -8.73
N VAL A 96 15.99 1.79 -8.11
CA VAL A 96 16.86 0.89 -7.34
C VAL A 96 16.93 -0.48 -8.02
N PRO A 97 18.09 -1.14 -7.99
CA PRO A 97 18.21 -2.53 -8.46
C PRO A 97 17.19 -3.42 -7.74
N CYS A 98 16.59 -4.38 -8.44
CA CYS A 98 15.52 -5.20 -7.88
C CYS A 98 16.04 -6.00 -6.67
N GLU A 99 17.30 -6.40 -6.64
CA GLU A 99 17.96 -7.16 -5.56
C GLU A 99 17.92 -6.44 -4.21
N VAL A 100 17.75 -5.11 -4.19
CA VAL A 100 17.53 -4.36 -2.94
C VAL A 100 16.29 -4.87 -2.21
N TYR A 101 15.28 -5.34 -2.93
CA TYR A 101 14.03 -5.86 -2.39
C TYR A 101 14.11 -7.32 -1.92
N CYS A 102 15.29 -7.94 -1.95
CA CYS A 102 15.56 -9.20 -1.25
C CYS A 102 15.93 -9.00 0.23
N ARG A 103 16.13 -7.75 0.67
CA ARG A 103 16.57 -7.44 2.03
C ARG A 103 15.45 -7.69 3.05
N ASP A 104 15.83 -8.27 4.18
CA ASP A 104 14.97 -8.38 5.34
C ASP A 104 14.78 -7.04 6.04
N THR A 105 13.65 -6.92 6.71
CA THR A 105 13.24 -5.79 7.56
C THR A 105 12.65 -6.33 8.86
N LEU A 106 12.44 -5.47 9.85
CA LEU A 106 11.76 -5.87 11.09
C LEU A 106 10.32 -6.35 10.84
N LEU A 107 9.63 -5.81 9.83
CA LEU A 107 8.25 -6.18 9.51
C LEU A 107 8.16 -7.44 8.63
N THR A 108 9.27 -7.87 8.02
CA THR A 108 9.33 -9.06 7.15
C THR A 108 10.32 -10.09 7.69
N GLU A 109 10.51 -10.13 9.01
CA GLU A 109 11.38 -11.12 9.64
C GLU A 109 10.87 -12.54 9.33
N GLN A 110 11.80 -13.40 8.93
CA GLN A 110 11.52 -14.76 8.48
C GLN A 110 11.86 -15.75 9.61
N ASP A 111 10.82 -16.24 10.30
CA ASP A 111 10.99 -17.35 11.24
C ASP A 111 10.97 -18.71 10.52
N GLU A 112 11.30 -19.77 11.25
CA GLU A 112 11.36 -21.13 10.69
C GLU A 112 9.99 -21.58 10.14
N ALA A 113 8.90 -21.10 10.74
CA ALA A 113 7.55 -21.46 10.32
C ALA A 113 7.20 -20.88 8.95
N LEU A 114 7.53 -19.60 8.71
CA LEU A 114 7.36 -18.95 7.41
C LEU A 114 8.22 -19.61 6.33
N ARG A 115 9.48 -19.94 6.65
CA ARG A 115 10.40 -20.59 5.70
C ARG A 115 9.90 -21.97 5.28
N SER A 116 9.57 -22.80 6.27
CA SER A 116 9.02 -24.15 6.03
C SER A 116 7.72 -24.08 5.22
N PHE A 117 6.84 -23.14 5.58
CA PHE A 117 5.59 -22.93 4.86
C PHE A 117 5.82 -22.54 3.39
N ALA A 118 6.72 -21.59 3.12
CA ALA A 118 7.04 -21.15 1.76
C ALA A 118 7.63 -22.28 0.91
N GLU A 119 8.49 -23.12 1.48
CA GLU A 119 9.07 -24.27 0.79
C GLU A 119 8.02 -25.34 0.48
N GLU A 120 7.18 -25.69 1.46
CA GLU A 120 6.15 -26.73 1.32
C GLU A 120 5.12 -26.36 0.24
N VAL A 121 4.55 -25.16 0.31
CA VAL A 121 3.46 -24.75 -0.60
C VAL A 121 3.94 -24.51 -2.03
N THR A 122 5.24 -24.28 -2.23
CA THR A 122 5.82 -24.03 -3.55
C THR A 122 6.53 -25.24 -4.17
N ALA A 123 6.69 -26.35 -3.44
CA ALA A 123 7.43 -27.53 -3.89
C ALA A 123 6.87 -28.17 -5.17
N GLY A 124 5.55 -28.12 -5.38
CA GLY A 124 4.88 -28.73 -6.54
C GLY A 124 4.78 -27.84 -7.78
N ALA A 125 5.20 -26.57 -7.70
CA ALA A 125 5.02 -25.60 -8.77
C ALA A 125 6.28 -25.46 -9.66
N GLY A 126 6.10 -25.60 -10.98
CA GLY A 126 7.23 -25.75 -11.93
C GLY A 126 7.88 -24.45 -12.39
N THR A 127 7.28 -23.28 -12.14
CA THR A 127 7.81 -21.96 -12.56
C THR A 127 7.75 -20.96 -11.40
N PRO A 128 8.64 -19.94 -11.36
CA PRO A 128 8.58 -18.89 -10.34
C PRO A 128 7.20 -18.23 -10.20
N LEU A 129 6.53 -17.94 -11.31
CA LEU A 129 5.18 -17.38 -11.30
C LEU A 129 4.15 -18.34 -10.67
N SER A 130 4.16 -19.61 -11.06
CA SER A 130 3.26 -20.60 -10.46
C SER A 130 3.54 -20.81 -8.96
N ARG A 131 4.79 -20.68 -8.52
CA ARG A 131 5.16 -20.72 -7.10
C ARG A 131 4.57 -19.53 -6.34
N MET A 132 4.61 -18.33 -6.91
CA MET A 132 4.02 -17.14 -6.28
C MET A 132 2.49 -17.20 -6.22
N HIS A 133 1.81 -17.72 -7.25
CA HIS A 133 0.37 -17.96 -7.17
C HIS A 133 0.01 -19.02 -6.11
N ALA A 134 0.77 -20.12 -6.03
CA ALA A 134 0.57 -21.14 -5.00
C ALA A 134 0.76 -20.55 -3.59
N LEU A 135 1.80 -19.74 -3.40
CA LEU A 135 2.08 -19.05 -2.15
C LEU A 135 0.98 -18.04 -1.80
N MET A 136 0.49 -17.25 -2.76
CA MET A 136 -0.59 -16.27 -2.55
C MET A 136 -1.86 -16.95 -2.04
N ASN A 137 -2.30 -18.01 -2.72
CA ASN A 137 -3.48 -18.78 -2.33
C ASN A 137 -3.29 -19.40 -0.95
N ALA A 138 -2.12 -20.02 -0.69
CA ALA A 138 -1.86 -20.63 0.59
C ALA A 138 -1.82 -19.60 1.74
N VAL A 139 -1.28 -18.39 1.52
CA VAL A 139 -1.32 -17.31 2.52
C VAL A 139 -2.75 -16.86 2.78
N SER A 140 -3.55 -16.66 1.71
CA SER A 140 -4.97 -16.30 1.83
C SER A 140 -5.79 -17.36 2.57
N ASP A 141 -5.52 -18.64 2.34
CA ASP A 141 -6.22 -19.74 3.03
C ASP A 141 -5.78 -19.86 4.50
N ARG A 142 -4.56 -19.41 4.82
CA ARG A 142 -3.93 -19.57 6.14
C ARG A 142 -4.30 -18.45 7.10
N ILE A 143 -4.47 -17.23 6.59
CA ILE A 143 -4.65 -16.02 7.39
C ILE A 143 -5.98 -15.38 7.03
N ASP A 144 -6.85 -15.24 8.02
CA ASP A 144 -8.08 -14.47 7.88
C ASP A 144 -7.73 -12.98 7.81
N CYS A 145 -7.98 -12.35 6.66
CA CYS A 145 -7.73 -10.94 6.49
C CYS A 145 -8.91 -10.14 7.05
N VAL A 146 -8.64 -9.23 7.99
CA VAL A 146 -9.67 -8.42 8.63
C VAL A 146 -9.43 -6.93 8.40
N GLU A 147 -10.47 -6.12 8.58
CA GLU A 147 -10.34 -4.67 8.50
C GLU A 147 -9.38 -4.13 9.57
N ALA A 148 -8.65 -3.07 9.20
CA ALA A 148 -7.68 -2.48 10.11
C ALA A 148 -8.33 -1.97 11.40
N SER A 149 -9.46 -1.27 11.34
CA SER A 149 -10.22 -0.83 12.53
C SER A 149 -9.37 -0.21 13.65
N GLY A 150 -8.33 0.55 13.29
CA GLY A 150 -7.38 1.16 14.24
C GLY A 150 -6.24 0.25 14.73
N ARG A 151 -6.15 -0.99 14.25
CA ARG A 151 -5.04 -1.91 14.51
C ARG A 151 -3.76 -1.38 13.87
N THR A 152 -2.67 -1.48 14.63
CA THR A 152 -1.32 -1.30 14.12
C THR A 152 -0.80 -2.63 13.60
N GLY A 153 -0.10 -2.61 12.46
CA GLY A 153 0.50 -3.83 11.93
C GLY A 153 1.56 -4.41 12.87
N VAL A 154 1.64 -5.74 12.89
CA VAL A 154 2.50 -6.53 13.77
C VAL A 154 3.67 -7.20 13.05
N GLY A 155 3.69 -7.14 11.71
CA GLY A 155 4.70 -7.78 10.87
C GLY A 155 4.44 -9.26 10.59
N ALA A 156 5.26 -9.83 9.70
CA ALA A 156 5.06 -11.13 9.08
C ALA A 156 4.94 -12.29 10.08
N ALA A 157 5.96 -12.51 10.92
CA ALA A 157 6.00 -13.68 11.82
C ALA A 157 4.83 -13.67 12.83
N ALA A 158 4.55 -12.51 13.44
CA ALA A 158 3.45 -12.38 14.39
C ALA A 158 2.07 -12.60 13.73
N ALA A 159 1.86 -12.02 12.53
CA ALA A 159 0.62 -12.21 11.78
C ALA A 159 0.41 -13.67 11.35
N PHE A 160 1.47 -14.32 10.87
CA PHE A 160 1.43 -15.73 10.46
C PHE A 160 1.09 -16.66 11.63
N ALA A 161 1.64 -16.39 12.82
CA ALA A 161 1.32 -17.13 14.04
C ALA A 161 -0.13 -16.90 14.49
N ALA A 162 -0.62 -15.66 14.40
CA ALA A 162 -1.97 -15.28 14.83
C ALA A 162 -3.07 -15.84 13.92
N ARG A 163 -2.78 -16.06 12.62
CA ARG A 163 -3.75 -16.47 11.57
C ARG A 163 -4.91 -15.52 11.34
N GLU A 164 -4.83 -14.32 11.88
CA GLU A 164 -5.76 -13.22 11.63
C GLU A 164 -4.95 -11.93 11.58
N ALA A 165 -5.04 -11.20 10.48
CA ALA A 165 -4.20 -10.04 10.25
C ALA A 165 -4.85 -9.02 9.32
N ILE A 166 -4.29 -7.81 9.28
CA ILE A 166 -4.75 -6.76 8.36
C ILE A 166 -3.99 -6.89 7.02
N ALA A 167 -4.51 -6.35 5.93
CA ALA A 167 -3.90 -6.44 4.60
C ALA A 167 -2.42 -6.03 4.57
N GLN A 168 -2.02 -5.05 5.39
CA GLN A 168 -0.62 -4.66 5.58
C GLN A 168 0.27 -5.85 5.99
N ASP A 169 -0.13 -6.58 7.02
CA ASP A 169 0.69 -7.67 7.56
C ASP A 169 0.60 -8.91 6.67
N VAL A 170 -0.56 -9.15 6.03
CA VAL A 170 -0.73 -10.21 5.02
C VAL A 170 0.25 -10.01 3.86
N ALA A 171 0.43 -8.78 3.38
CA ALA A 171 1.44 -8.45 2.38
C ALA A 171 2.87 -8.72 2.90
N HIS A 172 3.17 -8.40 4.17
CA HIS A 172 4.48 -8.70 4.76
C HIS A 172 4.76 -10.20 4.88
N VAL A 173 3.75 -11.02 5.23
CA VAL A 173 3.87 -12.49 5.25
C VAL A 173 4.26 -13.00 3.88
N PHE A 174 3.53 -12.60 2.84
CA PHE A 174 3.82 -13.02 1.48
C PHE A 174 5.22 -12.58 1.04
N MET A 175 5.62 -11.33 1.33
CA MET A 175 6.94 -10.82 1.01
C MET A 175 8.06 -11.57 1.74
N ALA A 176 7.88 -11.89 3.02
CA ALA A 176 8.87 -12.65 3.79
C ALA A 176 9.09 -14.04 3.18
N CYS A 177 8.01 -14.72 2.79
CA CYS A 177 8.08 -16.00 2.09
C CYS A 177 8.74 -15.88 0.70
N ALA A 178 8.37 -14.87 -0.10
CA ALA A 178 8.97 -14.66 -1.43
C ALA A 178 10.48 -14.36 -1.35
N ARG A 179 10.90 -13.54 -0.36
CA ARG A 179 12.31 -13.22 -0.10
C ARG A 179 13.10 -14.43 0.36
N HIS A 180 12.52 -15.29 1.21
CA HIS A 180 13.13 -16.58 1.59
C HIS A 180 13.41 -17.46 0.37
N LEU A 181 12.49 -17.46 -0.60
CA LEU A 181 12.64 -18.18 -1.87
C LEU A 181 13.61 -17.48 -2.86
N GLY A 182 14.29 -16.42 -2.44
CA GLY A 182 15.28 -15.70 -3.24
C GLY A 182 14.69 -14.72 -4.26
N LEU A 183 13.39 -14.44 -4.20
CA LEU A 183 12.72 -13.55 -5.15
C LEU A 183 12.62 -12.12 -4.57
N PRO A 184 12.98 -11.08 -5.33
CA PRO A 184 12.80 -9.71 -4.88
C PRO A 184 11.33 -9.36 -4.69
N ALA A 185 10.95 -8.92 -3.50
CA ALA A 185 9.58 -8.59 -3.17
C ALA A 185 9.48 -7.21 -2.51
N ARG A 186 8.55 -6.37 -2.96
CA ARG A 186 8.35 -5.01 -2.44
C ARG A 186 6.92 -4.82 -1.96
N TYR A 187 6.79 -4.00 -0.92
CA TYR A 187 5.50 -3.63 -0.37
C TYR A 187 4.87 -2.55 -1.23
N VAL A 188 3.55 -2.60 -1.39
CA VAL A 188 2.77 -1.59 -2.09
C VAL A 188 1.69 -1.06 -1.16
N SER A 189 1.62 0.27 -1.02
CA SER A 189 0.46 0.95 -0.46
C SER A 189 -0.36 1.58 -1.58
N GLY A 190 -1.68 1.51 -1.43
CA GLY A 190 -2.59 1.97 -2.47
C GLY A 190 -4.05 2.00 -2.05
N TYR A 191 -4.91 1.94 -3.05
CA TYR A 191 -6.35 1.86 -2.87
C TYR A 191 -6.93 0.70 -3.70
N VAL A 192 -8.02 0.11 -3.22
CA VAL A 192 -8.88 -0.79 -4.00
C VAL A 192 -10.28 -0.18 -4.04
N ALA A 193 -10.79 0.00 -5.26
CA ALA A 193 -12.13 0.52 -5.49
C ALA A 193 -13.20 -0.43 -4.94
N GLN A 194 -14.32 0.15 -4.53
CA GLN A 194 -15.49 -0.59 -4.08
C GLN A 194 -15.95 -1.58 -5.14
N SER A 195 -16.02 -2.87 -4.77
CA SER A 195 -16.43 -3.95 -5.66
C SER A 195 -17.16 -5.03 -4.89
N ASP A 196 -18.29 -5.51 -5.43
CA ASP A 196 -19.04 -6.64 -4.86
C ASP A 196 -18.27 -7.97 -5.00
N SER A 197 -17.28 -8.03 -5.90
CA SER A 197 -16.45 -9.22 -6.11
C SER A 197 -15.23 -9.29 -5.19
N LEU A 198 -14.89 -8.20 -4.48
CA LEU A 198 -13.67 -8.12 -3.68
C LEU A 198 -13.99 -7.91 -2.20
N PRO A 199 -13.66 -8.87 -1.32
CA PRO A 199 -13.97 -8.77 0.11
C PRO A 199 -13.27 -7.58 0.78
N HIS A 200 -12.10 -7.16 0.29
CA HIS A 200 -11.34 -6.01 0.81
C HIS A 200 -11.24 -4.84 -0.18
N GLY A 201 -12.25 -4.67 -1.04
CA GLY A 201 -12.38 -3.50 -1.91
C GLY A 201 -13.11 -2.36 -1.21
N ASN A 202 -12.49 -1.64 -0.27
CA ASN A 202 -13.17 -0.51 0.39
C ASN A 202 -12.23 0.63 0.79
N GLY A 203 -11.34 1.05 -0.12
CA GLY A 203 -10.47 2.19 0.10
C GLY A 203 -9.00 1.81 0.27
N ALA A 204 -8.35 2.27 1.34
CA ALA A 204 -6.92 2.10 1.52
C ALA A 204 -6.57 0.62 1.69
N HIS A 205 -5.55 0.17 0.96
CA HIS A 205 -5.16 -1.24 0.90
C HIS A 205 -3.65 -1.41 0.73
N ALA A 206 -3.20 -2.65 0.89
CA ALA A 206 -1.81 -3.01 0.70
C ALA A 206 -1.68 -4.41 0.08
N TRP A 207 -0.66 -4.56 -0.76
CA TRP A 207 -0.31 -5.84 -1.39
C TRP A 207 1.21 -5.89 -1.65
N ALA A 208 1.67 -6.99 -2.24
CA ALA A 208 3.07 -7.17 -2.56
C ALA A 208 3.29 -7.21 -4.08
N GLU A 209 4.45 -6.74 -4.55
CA GLU A 209 4.93 -6.97 -5.91
C GLU A 209 6.20 -7.83 -5.86
N VAL A 210 6.32 -8.82 -6.74
CA VAL A 210 7.50 -9.69 -6.87
C VAL A 210 8.10 -9.55 -8.25
N HIS A 211 9.42 -9.40 -8.31
CA HIS A 211 10.14 -9.36 -9.57
C HIS A 211 10.46 -10.78 -10.04
N LEU A 212 10.04 -11.12 -11.27
CA LEU A 212 10.34 -12.38 -11.93
C LEU A 212 11.07 -12.08 -13.25
N ASP A 213 12.19 -12.74 -13.52
CA ASP A 213 13.08 -12.39 -14.64
C ASP A 213 12.38 -12.32 -16.01
N ASP A 214 11.43 -13.24 -16.26
CA ASP A 214 10.70 -13.30 -17.53
C ASP A 214 9.51 -12.31 -17.63
N TYR A 215 9.08 -11.72 -16.49
CA TYR A 215 7.83 -10.95 -16.41
C TYR A 215 7.99 -9.52 -15.87
N GLY A 216 9.11 -9.22 -15.20
CA GLY A 216 9.29 -8.01 -14.40
C GLY A 216 8.50 -8.09 -13.09
N TRP A 217 7.98 -6.95 -12.63
CA TRP A 217 7.18 -6.86 -11.41
C TRP A 217 5.75 -7.35 -11.64
N ILE A 218 5.32 -8.33 -10.84
CA ILE A 218 3.93 -8.83 -10.79
C ILE A 218 3.36 -8.59 -9.38
N GLY A 219 2.16 -8.03 -9.30
CA GLY A 219 1.44 -7.83 -8.04
C GLY A 219 0.73 -9.09 -7.54
N PHE A 220 0.67 -9.26 -6.22
CA PHE A 220 -0.02 -10.33 -5.52
C PHE A 220 -0.76 -9.75 -4.31
N ASP A 221 -2.09 -9.71 -4.38
CA ASP A 221 -2.98 -9.30 -3.31
C ASP A 221 -3.53 -10.53 -2.60
N CYS A 222 -2.78 -10.98 -1.58
CA CYS A 222 -3.14 -12.17 -0.81
C CYS A 222 -4.39 -11.95 0.07
N ALA A 223 -4.78 -10.71 0.36
CA ALA A 223 -6.00 -10.44 1.09
C ALA A 223 -7.24 -10.74 0.21
N ASN A 224 -7.18 -10.40 -1.08
CA ASN A 224 -8.24 -10.69 -2.05
C ASN A 224 -8.00 -11.95 -2.89
N ALA A 225 -6.95 -12.73 -2.60
CA ALA A 225 -6.53 -13.93 -3.32
C ALA A 225 -6.41 -13.75 -4.86
N LEU A 226 -5.85 -12.63 -5.31
CA LEU A 226 -5.71 -12.34 -6.74
C LEU A 226 -4.48 -11.50 -7.07
N CYS A 227 -4.10 -11.48 -8.34
CA CYS A 227 -3.19 -10.48 -8.87
C CYS A 227 -3.96 -9.17 -9.15
N PRO A 228 -3.44 -7.98 -8.76
CA PRO A 228 -4.14 -6.71 -8.91
C PRO A 228 -4.76 -6.51 -10.29
N ILE A 229 -6.01 -6.06 -10.29
CA ILE A 229 -6.82 -5.79 -11.50
C ILE A 229 -7.08 -4.28 -11.61
N ASP A 230 -7.99 -3.87 -12.50
CA ASP A 230 -8.30 -2.46 -12.71
C ASP A 230 -9.02 -1.76 -11.54
N THR A 231 -9.33 -2.45 -10.45
CA THR A 231 -9.81 -1.84 -9.20
C THR A 231 -8.67 -1.32 -8.31
N HIS A 232 -7.43 -1.75 -8.55
CA HIS A 232 -6.26 -1.41 -7.74
C HIS A 232 -5.59 -0.13 -8.24
N VAL A 233 -5.29 0.77 -7.31
CA VAL A 233 -4.53 2.00 -7.56
C VAL A 233 -3.27 1.97 -6.71
N ARG A 234 -2.12 1.91 -7.38
CA ARG A 234 -0.79 1.89 -6.76
C ARG A 234 -0.34 3.29 -6.38
N VAL A 235 0.03 3.52 -5.12
CA VAL A 235 0.47 4.85 -4.64
C VAL A 235 1.96 4.89 -4.35
N ALA A 236 2.43 4.03 -3.45
CA ALA A 236 3.84 4.02 -3.04
C ALA A 236 4.35 2.59 -2.81
N ILE A 237 5.68 2.46 -2.91
CA ILE A 237 6.40 1.20 -2.72
C ILE A 237 7.57 1.32 -1.76
N GLY A 238 7.95 0.21 -1.14
CA GLY A 238 9.04 0.20 -0.17
C GLY A 238 9.53 -1.19 0.15
N LEU A 239 10.54 -1.29 1.03
CA LEU A 239 10.97 -2.59 1.57
C LEU A 239 9.92 -3.20 2.51
N ASP A 240 9.11 -2.36 3.14
CA ASP A 240 7.99 -2.75 3.99
C ASP A 240 7.03 -1.55 4.15
N TYR A 241 6.13 -1.61 5.13
CA TYR A 241 5.22 -0.50 5.44
C TYR A 241 5.94 0.76 5.91
N ALA A 242 7.11 0.67 6.55
CA ALA A 242 7.82 1.83 7.06
C ALA A 242 8.26 2.79 5.93
N ASP A 243 8.61 2.23 4.78
CA ASP A 243 9.02 2.98 3.59
C ASP A 243 7.83 3.46 2.74
N ALA A 244 6.68 2.78 2.83
CA ALA A 244 5.51 3.06 1.99
C ALA A 244 4.28 3.62 2.76
N ALA A 245 4.41 3.85 4.06
CA ALA A 245 3.35 4.36 4.92
C ALA A 245 2.74 5.65 4.34
N PRO A 246 1.40 5.75 4.21
CA PRO A 246 0.73 6.91 3.62
C PRO A 246 1.08 8.21 4.32
N VAL A 247 1.18 8.17 5.66
CA VAL A 247 1.58 9.30 6.49
C VAL A 247 2.61 8.86 7.52
N ARG A 248 3.67 9.64 7.64
CA ARG A 248 4.61 9.59 8.77
C ARG A 248 4.92 10.99 9.22
N GLY A 249 4.91 11.26 10.52
CA GLY A 249 5.20 12.59 11.00
C GLY A 249 5.57 12.64 12.45
N SER A 250 5.91 13.85 12.86
CA SER A 250 6.16 14.20 14.25
C SER A 250 5.57 15.58 14.52
N ARG A 251 5.33 15.86 15.80
CA ARG A 251 4.80 17.13 16.25
C ARG A 251 5.45 17.54 17.56
N GLN A 252 5.41 18.83 17.86
CA GLN A 252 5.74 19.40 19.16
C GLN A 252 4.48 20.00 19.78
N GLY A 253 4.15 19.66 21.03
CA GLY A 253 2.79 19.86 21.57
C GLY A 253 1.80 18.84 20.99
N GLY A 254 0.50 19.16 20.96
CA GLY A 254 -0.48 18.25 20.35
C GLY A 254 -0.82 17.05 21.23
N GLU A 255 -0.96 17.23 22.56
CA GLU A 255 -1.34 16.13 23.46
C GLU A 255 -2.78 15.68 23.21
N GLY A 256 -3.09 14.43 23.55
CA GLY A 256 -4.44 13.86 23.36
C GLY A 256 -4.86 13.77 21.89
N GLU A 257 -3.97 13.30 21.02
CA GLU A 257 -4.24 13.13 19.59
C GLU A 257 -5.34 12.08 19.35
N ASN A 258 -6.35 12.45 18.57
CA ASN A 258 -7.35 11.54 18.03
C ASN A 258 -7.24 11.53 16.50
N LEU A 259 -7.03 10.35 15.93
CA LEU A 259 -6.86 10.13 14.50
C LEU A 259 -8.15 9.59 13.90
N ASN A 260 -8.65 10.27 12.87
CA ASN A 260 -9.76 9.80 12.05
C ASN A 260 -9.30 9.68 10.59
N VAL A 261 -9.52 8.51 9.99
CA VAL A 261 -9.19 8.25 8.59
C VAL A 261 -10.45 7.83 7.86
N LEU A 262 -10.81 8.59 6.83
CA LEU A 262 -11.95 8.31 5.97
C LEU A 262 -11.45 8.11 4.55
N VAL A 263 -11.73 6.94 3.97
CA VAL A 263 -11.31 6.60 2.61
C VAL A 263 -12.50 6.13 1.81
N SER A 264 -12.57 6.58 0.57
CA SER A 264 -13.51 6.08 -0.43
C SER A 264 -12.78 5.99 -1.76
N ALA A 265 -12.84 4.83 -2.38
CA ALA A 265 -12.41 4.60 -3.75
C ALA A 265 -13.61 3.99 -4.50
N ARG A 266 -14.11 4.67 -5.53
CA ARG A 266 -15.31 4.23 -6.24
C ARG A 266 -15.12 4.39 -7.74
N GLU A 267 -15.66 3.45 -8.49
CA GLU A 267 -15.80 3.62 -9.93
C GLU A 267 -16.65 4.86 -10.23
N THR A 268 -16.24 5.62 -11.24
CA THR A 268 -17.04 6.69 -11.82
C THR A 268 -17.45 6.30 -13.21
N GLU A 269 -18.74 6.39 -13.51
CA GLU A 269 -19.22 6.28 -14.88
C GLU A 269 -18.52 7.34 -15.75
N GLY A 270 -17.96 6.91 -16.88
CA GLY A 270 -17.48 7.84 -17.89
C GLY A 270 -18.63 8.76 -18.31
N ARG A 271 -18.34 10.05 -18.56
CA ARG A 271 -19.31 11.00 -19.13
C ARG A 271 -20.16 10.26 -20.17
N GLY A 272 -21.45 10.09 -19.89
CA GLY A 272 -22.40 9.56 -20.86
C GLY A 272 -22.16 10.27 -22.18
N ALA A 273 -22.02 9.50 -23.24
CA ALA A 273 -21.97 10.05 -24.59
C ALA A 273 -23.18 10.97 -24.73
N ASN A 274 -22.95 12.28 -24.84
CA ASN A 274 -23.99 13.22 -25.19
C ASN A 274 -24.49 12.78 -26.57
N GLN A 275 -25.72 12.27 -26.57
CA GLN A 275 -26.58 12.09 -27.75
C GLN A 275 -26.84 13.44 -28.41
#